data_AF-A0A936SLV0-F1
#
_entry.id   AF-A0A936SLV0-F1
#
_cell.length_a   1.000
_cell.length_b   1.000
_cell.length_c   1.000
_cell.angle_alpha   90.00
_cell.angle_beta   90.00
_cell.angle_gamma   90.00
#
_symmetry.space_group_name_H-M   'P 1'
#
loop_
_entity.id
_entity.type
_entity.pdbx_description
1 polymer ?
#
loop_
_entity_poly.entity_id
_entity_poly.type
_entity_poly.pdbx_seq_one_letter_code
_entity_poly.pdbx_strand_id
1 'polypeptide(L)' 'MYRSYLLRCWENGEQGIVERFVVERISDAPRHWVFGSFADLMHFMRSELLGEQPGRQPENSPPDDIDCATDDI' A
#
# COMPACT_ATOMS: atom_id res chain seq x y z
N MET A 1 -12.18 13.04 8.69
CA MET A 1 -13.21 12.19 8.04
C MET A 1 -12.64 10.79 7.97
N TYR A 2 -13.24 9.80 8.65
CA TYR A 2 -12.77 8.42 8.61
C TYR A 2 -13.24 7.74 7.33
N ARG A 3 -12.38 6.95 6.70
CA ARG A 3 -12.72 6.11 5.53
C ARG A 3 -12.66 4.66 5.97
N SER A 4 -13.74 3.92 5.75
CA SER A 4 -13.85 2.51 6.11
C SER A 4 -13.88 1.66 4.84
N TYR A 5 -13.11 0.57 4.86
CA TYR A 5 -13.01 -0.37 3.76
C TYR A 5 -13.25 -1.79 4.25
N LEU A 6 -13.94 -2.61 3.44
CA LEU A 6 -14.06 -4.04 3.62
C LEU A 6 -13.16 -4.73 2.59
N LEU A 7 -12.25 -5.59 3.05
CA LEU A 7 -11.41 -6.45 2.20
C LEU A 7 -11.90 -7.90 2.31
N ARG A 8 -12.24 -8.50 1.18
CA ARG A 8 -12.54 -9.93 1.05
C ARG A 8 -11.47 -10.58 0.18
N CYS A 9 -10.96 -11.71 0.62
CA CYS A 9 -9.95 -12.50 -0.09
C CYS A 9 -10.42 -13.96 -0.15
N TRP A 10 -10.20 -14.60 -1.29
CA TRP A 10 -10.32 -16.04 -1.40
C TRP A 10 -9.24 -16.60 -2.32
N GLU A 11 -8.83 -17.83 -2.00
CA GLU A 11 -7.88 -18.62 -2.77
C GLU A 11 -8.65 -19.83 -3.32
N ASN A 12 -8.48 -20.13 -4.61
CA ASN A 12 -9.03 -21.34 -5.20
C ASN A 12 -7.89 -22.34 -5.48
N GLY A 13 -7.82 -23.41 -4.67
CA GLY A 13 -6.69 -24.36 -4.68
C GLY A 13 -6.72 -25.44 -5.76
N GLU A 14 -7.80 -25.57 -6.54
CA GLU A 14 -7.98 -26.73 -7.43
C GLU A 14 -7.40 -26.59 -8.85
N GLN A 15 -7.07 -25.38 -9.32
CA GLN A 15 -6.61 -25.15 -10.72
C GLN A 15 -5.46 -24.13 -10.83
N GLY A 16 -4.57 -24.13 -9.84
CA GLY A 16 -3.53 -23.11 -9.68
C GLY A 16 -4.00 -21.96 -8.79
N ILE A 17 -3.06 -21.38 -8.04
CA ILE A 17 -3.35 -20.32 -7.07
C ILE A 17 -3.90 -19.09 -7.82
N VAL A 18 -5.22 -18.95 -7.85
CA VAL A 18 -5.89 -17.73 -8.31
C VAL A 18 -6.34 -16.97 -7.08
N GLU A 19 -5.50 -16.05 -6.62
CA GLU A 19 -5.86 -15.12 -5.55
C GLU A 19 -6.83 -14.08 -6.13
N ARG A 20 -7.96 -13.89 -5.46
CA ARG A 20 -8.89 -12.79 -5.81
C ARG A 20 -9.19 -11.97 -4.57
N PHE A 21 -9.03 -10.66 -4.73
CA PHE A 21 -9.27 -9.68 -3.70
C PHE A 21 -10.38 -8.75 -4.12
N VAL A 22 -11.30 -8.46 -3.21
CA VAL A 22 -12.37 -7.50 -3.38
C VAL A 22 -12.28 -6.46 -2.29
N VAL A 23 -12.22 -5.19 -2.68
CA VAL A 23 -12.25 -4.06 -1.76
C VAL A 23 -13.53 -3.27 -1.97
N GLU A 24 -14.21 -2.93 -0.88
CA GLU A 24 -15.40 -2.09 -0.90
C GLU A 24 -15.25 -0.92 0.05
N ARG A 25 -15.58 0.29 -0.43
CA ARG A 25 -15.68 1.47 0.41
C ARG A 25 -17.05 1.53 1.08
N ILE A 26 -17.05 1.54 2.40
CA ILE A 26 -18.27 1.68 3.21
C ILE A 26 -18.56 3.17 3.35
N SER A 27 -19.54 3.66 2.59
CA SER A 27 -19.95 5.08 2.57
C SER A 27 -21.32 5.21 1.90
N ASP A 28 -21.94 6.40 1.98
CA ASP A 28 -23.22 6.71 1.30
C ASP A 28 -23.16 6.52 -0.23
N ALA A 29 -21.96 6.61 -0.81
CA ALA A 29 -21.68 6.31 -2.21
C ALA A 29 -20.64 5.17 -2.31
N PRO A 30 -21.05 3.90 -2.18
CA PRO A 30 -20.13 2.77 -2.15
C PRO A 30 -19.38 2.63 -3.47
N ARG A 31 -18.13 2.18 -3.39
CA ARG A 31 -17.26 1.85 -4.52
C ARG A 31 -16.67 0.47 -4.31
N HIS A 32 -16.46 -0.25 -5.41
CA HIS A 32 -16.03 -1.64 -5.41
C HIS A 32 -14.86 -1.82 -6.38
N TRP A 33 -13.84 -2.56 -5.95
CA TRP A 33 -12.65 -2.88 -6.75
C TRP A 33 -12.32 -4.37 -6.63
N VAL A 34 -11.88 -4.98 -7.74
CA VAL A 34 -11.48 -6.38 -7.81
C VAL A 34 -10.04 -6.45 -8.29
N PHE A 35 -9.21 -7.22 -7.59
CA PHE A 35 -7.80 -7.45 -7.92
C PHE A 35 -7.54 -8.94 -8.09
N GLY A 36 -6.75 -9.30 -9.10
CA GLY A 36 -6.34 -10.68 -9.37
C GLY A 36 -4.97 -11.05 -8.80
N SER A 37 -4.31 -10.13 -8.11
CA SER A 37 -3.01 -10.37 -7.48
C SER A 37 -2.88 -9.56 -6.18
N PHE A 38 -2.11 -10.08 -5.23
CA PHE A 38 -1.80 -9.36 -4.00
C PHE A 38 -1.03 -8.05 -4.26
N ALA A 39 -0.16 -8.04 -5.28
CA ALA A 39 0.62 -6.87 -5.65
C ALA A 39 -0.28 -5.69 -6.07
N ASP A 40 -1.29 -5.94 -6.89
CA ASP A 40 -2.24 -4.90 -7.34
C ASP A 40 -3.08 -4.36 -6.17
N LEU A 41 -3.52 -5.24 -5.27
CA LEU A 41 -4.21 -4.85 -4.04
C LEU A 41 -3.34 -3.92 -3.19
N MET A 42 -2.08 -4.28 -2.96
CA MET A 42 -1.17 -3.48 -2.14
C MET A 42 -0.87 -2.12 -2.76
N HIS A 43 -0.76 -2.07 -4.08
CA HIS A 43 -0.61 -0.81 -4.80
C HIS A 43 -1.81 0.11 -4.57
N PHE A 44 -3.03 -0.43 -4.71
CA PHE A 44 -4.27 0.32 -4.41
C PHE A 44 -4.31 0.79 -2.96
N MET A 45 -4.02 -0.08 -1.99
CA MET A 45 -4.06 0.26 -0.56
C MET A 45 -3.09 1.40 -0.22
N ARG A 46 -1.87 1.37 -0.75
CA ARG A 46 -0.90 2.47 -0.55
C ARG A 46 -1.40 3.79 -1.13
N SER A 47 -1.96 3.75 -2.33
CA SER A 47 -2.49 4.96 -2.97
C SER A 47 -3.70 5.54 -2.22
N GLU A 48 -4.67 4.72 -1.84
CA GLU A 48 -5.92 5.19 -1.22
C GLU A 48 -5.83 5.47 0.29
N LEU A 49 -4.99 4.73 1.02
CA LEU A 49 -4.84 4.87 2.48
C LEU A 49 -3.68 5.78 2.87
N LEU A 50 -2.54 5.65 2.19
CA LEU A 50 -1.32 6.40 2.54
C LEU A 50 -1.14 7.65 1.69
N GLY A 51 -1.90 7.80 0.60
CA GLY A 51 -1.71 8.91 -0.35
C GLY A 51 -0.38 8.85 -1.10
N GLU A 52 0.29 7.69 -1.05
CA GLU A 52 1.55 7.45 -1.74
C GLU A 52 1.24 7.27 -3.23
N GLN A 53 1.55 8.29 -4.04
CA GLN A 53 1.53 8.16 -5.49
C GLN A 53 2.82 7.48 -5.95
N PRO A 54 2.74 6.49 -6.86
CA PRO A 54 3.94 5.92 -7.48
C PRO A 54 4.66 7.02 -8.25
N GLY A 55 5.80 7.47 -7.74
CA GLY A 55 6.62 8.53 -8.34
C GLY A 55 6.92 9.72 -7.42
N ARG A 56 6.27 9.86 -6.27
CA ARG A 56 6.75 10.76 -5.22
C ARG A 56 7.71 10.01 -4.31
N GLN A 57 8.94 9.85 -4.79
CA GLN A 57 10.07 9.60 -3.91
C GLN A 57 10.10 10.77 -2.90
N PRO A 58 10.16 10.53 -1.57
CA PRO A 58 10.41 11.62 -0.66
C PRO A 58 11.82 12.15 -0.95
N GLU A 59 11.90 13.32 -1.61
CA GLU A 59 13.14 14.09 -1.81
C GLU A 59 13.66 14.68 -0.49
N ASN A 60 13.63 13.92 0.59
CA ASN A 60 14.15 14.32 1.89
C ASN A 60 14.84 13.14 2.55
N SER A 61 15.90 12.64 1.91
CA SER A 61 17.02 12.14 2.70
C SER A 61 17.62 13.36 3.39
N PRO A 62 17.73 13.40 4.74
CA PRO A 62 18.49 14.45 5.40
C PRO A 62 19.94 14.41 4.89
N PRO A 63 20.65 15.54 4.78
CA PRO A 63 22.05 15.52 4.39
C PRO A 63 22.83 14.67 5.41
N ASP A 64 23.59 13.69 4.89
CA ASP A 64 24.67 13.01 5.60
C ASP A 64 25.77 14.04 5.91
N ASP A 65 25.54 14.86 6.93
CA ASP A 65 26.57 15.63 7.62
C ASP A 65 26.64 15.12 9.06
N ILE A 66 27.23 13.94 9.24
CA ILE A 66 27.82 13.55 10.52
C ILE A 66 29.33 13.56 10.33
N ASP A 67 29.93 14.71 10.62
CA ASP A 67 31.35 14.85 10.94
C ASP A 67 31.62 14.07 12.24
N CYS A 68 31.92 12.78 12.12
CA CYS A 68 32.59 12.03 13.17
C CYS A 68 34.10 12.14 12.95
N ALA A 69 34.66 13.33 13.18
CA ALA A 69 36.08 13.46 13.46
C ALA A 69 36.31 12.93 14.89
N THR A 70 36.88 11.72 14.95
CA THR A 70 37.13 10.94 16.15
C THR A 70 38.12 11.64 17.10
N ASP A 71 37.82 11.47 18.38
CA ASP A 71 38.59 11.91 19.56
C ASP A 71 40.04 11.40 19.56
N ASP A 72 40.90 12.24 20.16
CA ASP A 72 42.34 12.14 20.43
C ASP A 72 42.71 10.86 21.22
N ILE A 73 43.59 9.99 20.69
CA ILE A 73 44.41 9.02 21.46
C ILE A 73 45.80 8.90 20.85
#